data_AF-A0ABD5WQQ6-F1
#
_entry.id   AF-A0ABD5WQQ6-F1
#
_cell.length_a   1.000
_cell.length_b   1.000
_cell.length_c   1.000
_cell.angle_alpha   90.00
_cell.angle_beta   90.00
_cell.angle_gamma   90.00
#
_symmetry.space_group_name_H-M   'P 1'
#
loop_
_entity.id
_entity.type
_entity.pdbx_description
1 polymer ?
#
loop_
_entity_poly.entity_id
_entity_poly.type
_entity_poly.pdbx_seq_one_letter_code
_entity_poly.pdbx_strand_id
1 'polypeptide(L)' 'MTVALTEDEVDKKVVDGDGTDVGTVAEVRHGTAHVSADEETVERMQARLPQGGTDGNTYAVHDESVAEITDDRIVLDART' A
#
# COMPACT_ATOMS: atom_id res chain seq x y z
N MET A 1 4.58 -16.58 8.35
CA MET A 1 5.07 -15.37 9.01
C MET A 1 3.94 -14.36 8.92
N THR A 2 3.52 -13.76 10.02
CA THR A 2 2.56 -12.65 10.01
C THR A 2 3.29 -11.43 9.46
N VAL A 3 2.93 -10.99 8.25
CA VAL A 3 3.36 -9.70 7.71
C VAL A 3 2.68 -8.62 8.55
N ALA A 4 3.48 -7.79 9.22
CA ALA A 4 2.97 -6.71 10.04
C ALA A 4 3.47 -5.39 9.46
N LEU A 5 2.55 -4.49 9.12
CA LEU A 5 2.91 -3.13 8.71
C LEU A 5 3.37 -2.37 9.96
N THR A 6 4.66 -2.07 10.04
CA THR A 6 5.29 -1.29 11.11
C THR A 6 5.95 -0.03 10.55
N GLU A 7 6.41 0.85 11.43
CA GLU A 7 7.09 2.10 11.04
C GLU A 7 8.39 1.87 10.23
N ASP A 8 9.01 0.69 10.33
CA ASP A 8 10.14 0.28 9.48
C ASP A 8 9.76 0.20 7.98
N GLU A 9 8.48 0.13 7.68
CA GLU A 9 7.97 0.07 6.32
C GLU A 9 7.75 1.47 5.70
N VAL A 10 7.95 2.53 6.49
CA VAL A 10 7.90 3.91 6.00
C VAL A 10 9.02 4.18 5.00
N ASP A 11 8.77 5.04 4.01
CA ASP A 11 9.65 5.33 2.87
C ASP A 11 9.90 4.16 1.90
N LYS A 12 9.31 2.98 2.15
CA LYS A 12 9.40 1.86 1.20
C LYS A 12 8.50 2.07 -0.01
N LYS A 13 8.95 1.52 -1.13
CA LYS A 13 8.16 1.47 -2.37
C LYS A 13 6.99 0.52 -2.21
N VAL A 14 5.84 0.93 -2.69
CA VAL A 14 4.65 0.07 -2.76
C VAL A 14 4.42 -0.29 -4.21
N VAL A 15 4.34 -1.59 -4.46
CA VAL A 15 4.06 -2.17 -5.78
C VAL A 15 2.81 -3.03 -5.69
N ASP A 16 2.08 -3.10 -6.80
CA ASP A 16 0.96 -4.02 -6.92
C ASP A 16 1.42 -5.45 -7.22
N GLY A 17 0.50 -6.42 -7.16
CA GLY A 17 0.77 -7.82 -7.57
C GLY A 17 1.22 -7.98 -9.03
N ASP A 18 0.86 -7.02 -9.89
CA ASP A 18 1.36 -6.91 -11.27
C ASP A 18 2.81 -6.37 -11.37
N GLY A 19 3.40 -5.93 -10.26
CA GLY A 19 4.70 -5.24 -10.20
C GLY A 19 4.63 -3.76 -10.61
N THR A 20 3.44 -3.18 -10.67
CA THR A 20 3.24 -1.76 -10.99
C THR A 20 3.56 -0.90 -9.76
N ASP A 21 4.42 0.11 -9.92
CA ASP A 21 4.69 1.09 -8.88
C ASP A 21 3.42 1.89 -8.55
N VAL A 22 3.04 1.84 -7.28
CA VAL A 22 1.84 2.48 -6.74
C VAL A 22 2.18 3.80 -6.08
N GLY A 23 3.29 3.82 -5.35
CA GLY A 23 3.69 4.97 -4.57
C GLY A 23 4.67 4.57 -3.49
N THR A 24 4.73 5.38 -2.44
CA THR A 24 5.65 5.21 -1.32
C THR A 24 4.90 5.32 -0.01
N VAL A 25 5.27 4.50 0.98
CA VAL A 25 4.68 4.60 2.33
C VAL A 25 5.08 5.93 2.96
N ALA A 26 4.09 6.80 3.18
CA ALA A 26 4.26 8.06 3.89
C ALA A 26 4.26 7.86 5.40
N GLU A 27 3.39 7.00 5.92
CA GLU A 27 3.33 6.68 7.35
C GLU A 27 2.63 5.34 7.60
N VAL A 28 2.88 4.73 8.76
CA VAL A 28 2.15 3.54 9.21
C VAL A 28 1.49 3.83 10.55
N ARG A 29 0.18 3.65 10.64
CA ARG A 29 -0.59 3.82 11.88
C ARG A 29 -1.52 2.65 12.12
N HIS A 30 -1.48 2.10 13.33
CA HIS A 30 -2.37 1.01 13.74
C HIS A 30 -2.35 -0.22 12.80
N GLY A 31 -1.19 -0.53 12.21
CA GLY A 31 -1.08 -1.61 11.22
C GLY A 31 -1.66 -1.27 9.84
N THR A 32 -1.93 0.01 9.58
CA THR A 32 -2.38 0.53 8.28
C THR A 32 -1.31 1.43 7.70
N ALA A 33 -0.79 1.08 6.51
CA ALA A 33 0.19 1.87 5.80
C ALA A 33 -0.49 2.89 4.90
N HIS A 34 -0.15 4.15 5.06
CA HIS A 34 -0.62 5.26 4.25
C HIS A 34 0.38 5.48 3.13
N VAL A 35 -0.03 5.17 1.91
CA VAL A 35 0.79 5.23 0.70
C VAL A 35 0.49 6.52 -0.03
N SER A 36 1.48 7.40 -0.14
CA SER A 36 1.39 8.62 -0.93
C SER A 36 1.63 8.31 -2.40
N ALA A 37 0.73 8.79 -3.24
CA ALA A 37 0.75 8.58 -4.68
C ALA A 37 0.05 9.73 -5.42
N ASP A 38 0.25 9.80 -6.73
CA ASP A 38 -0.49 10.72 -7.59
C ASP A 38 -2.00 10.40 -7.58
N GLU A 39 -2.85 11.42 -7.74
CA GLU A 39 -4.32 11.29 -7.76
C GLU A 39 -4.79 10.15 -8.67
N GLU A 40 -4.25 10.07 -9.89
CA GLU A 40 -4.62 9.03 -10.86
C GLU A 40 -4.29 7.61 -10.36
N THR A 41 -3.18 7.45 -9.64
CA THR A 41 -2.78 6.16 -9.09
C THR A 41 -3.62 5.79 -7.88
N VAL A 42 -3.91 6.77 -7.01
CA VAL A 42 -4.82 6.60 -5.88
C VAL A 42 -6.22 6.18 -6.36
N GLU A 43 -6.78 6.86 -7.36
CA GLU A 43 -8.08 6.50 -7.94
C GLU A 43 -8.08 5.10 -8.56
N ARG A 44 -7.02 4.75 -9.30
CA ARG A 44 -6.84 3.41 -9.89
C ARG A 44 -6.80 2.34 -8.81
N MET A 45 -6.08 2.60 -7.72
CA MET A 45 -5.98 1.66 -6.62
C MET A 45 -7.24 1.54 -5.80
N GLN A 46 -7.92 2.65 -5.52
CA GLN A 46 -9.22 2.62 -4.87
C GLN A 46 -10.25 1.81 -5.68
N ALA A 47 -10.18 1.86 -7.01
CA ALA A 47 -11.04 1.06 -7.88
C ALA A 47 -10.71 -0.45 -7.84
N ARG A 48 -9.44 -0.82 -7.65
CA ARG A 48 -8.98 -2.22 -7.56
C ARG A 48 -9.16 -2.80 -6.15
N LEU A 49 -8.90 -1.97 -5.15
CA LEU A 49 -8.94 -2.27 -3.72
C LEU A 49 -9.95 -1.30 -3.08
N PRO A 50 -11.25 -1.63 -3.05
CA PRO A 50 -12.26 -0.76 -2.44
C PRO A 50 -12.16 -0.71 -0.90
N GLN A 51 -11.41 -1.63 -0.29
CA GLN A 51 -11.28 -1.78 1.15
C GLN A 51 -10.27 -0.83 1.81
N GLY A 52 -9.29 -0.31 1.07
CA GLY A 52 -8.44 0.75 1.59
C GLY A 52 -9.09 2.10 1.33
N GLY A 53 -9.10 2.95 2.35
CA GLY A 53 -9.64 4.30 2.23
C GLY A 53 -8.64 5.24 1.56
N THR A 54 -9.15 6.32 0.96
CA THR A 54 -8.32 7.43 0.46
C THR A 54 -8.47 8.67 1.31
N ASP A 55 -7.34 9.30 1.62
CA ASP A 55 -7.28 10.61 2.29
C ASP A 55 -6.41 11.55 1.43
N GLY A 56 -7.06 12.29 0.53
CA GLY A 56 -6.40 13.16 -0.45
C GLY A 56 -5.54 12.36 -1.44
N ASN A 57 -4.23 12.64 -1.45
CA ASN A 57 -3.22 11.96 -2.28
C ASN A 57 -2.64 10.71 -1.61
N THR A 58 -3.29 10.20 -0.58
CA THR A 58 -2.80 9.07 0.21
C THR A 58 -3.85 7.96 0.23
N TYR A 59 -3.41 6.71 0.14
CA TYR A 59 -4.26 5.53 0.19
C TYR A 59 -3.86 4.64 1.38
N ALA A 60 -4.84 4.24 2.19
CA ALA A 60 -4.66 3.38 3.34
C ALA A 60 -4.65 1.90 2.94
N VAL A 61 -3.54 1.22 3.18
CA VAL A 61 -3.34 -0.20 2.94
C VAL A 61 -3.38 -0.95 4.27
N HIS A 62 -4.28 -1.90 4.38
CA HIS A 62 -4.37 -2.82 5.51
C HIS A 62 -3.45 -4.03 5.29
N ASP A 63 -3.00 -4.66 6.37
CA ASP A 63 -2.16 -5.87 6.32
C ASP A 63 -2.83 -7.02 5.54
N GLU A 64 -4.16 -7.11 5.58
CA GLU A 64 -4.94 -8.08 4.81
C GLU A 64 -4.81 -7.92 3.28
N SER A 65 -4.47 -6.71 2.81
CA SER A 65 -4.24 -6.40 1.40
C SER A 65 -2.77 -6.53 0.99
N VAL A 66 -1.88 -6.92 1.91
CA VAL A 66 -0.45 -7.08 1.64
C VAL A 66 -0.16 -8.54 1.29
N ALA A 67 0.31 -8.78 0.07
CA ALA A 67 0.74 -10.11 -0.37
C ALA A 67 2.08 -10.49 0.27
N GLU A 68 3.04 -9.58 0.21
CA GLU A 68 4.42 -9.80 0.66
C GLU A 68 5.09 -8.48 1.05
N ILE A 69 5.89 -8.50 2.10
CA ILE A 69 6.79 -7.41 2.46
C ILE A 69 8.22 -7.86 2.22
N THR A 70 8.96 -7.08 1.45
CA THR A 70 10.39 -7.27 1.21
C THR A 70 11.20 -6.14 1.84
N ASP A 71 12.52 -6.28 1.90
CA ASP A 71 13.41 -5.24 2.43
C ASP A 71 13.25 -3.90 1.70
N ASP A 72 13.06 -3.92 0.37
CA ASP A 72 13.00 -2.70 -0.46
C ASP A 72 11.58 -2.22 -0.80
N ARG A 73 10.59 -3.12 -0.75
CA ARG A 73 9.23 -2.84 -1.24
C ARG A 73 8.13 -3.70 -0.61
N ILE A 74 6.91 -3.18 -0.65
CA ILE A 74 5.69 -3.85 -0.22
C ILE A 74 4.89 -4.23 -1.47
N VAL A 75 4.48 -5.49 -1.55
CA VAL A 75 3.66 -6.03 -2.64
C VAL A 75 2.23 -6.16 -2.14
N LEU A 76 1.29 -5.54 -2.84
CA LEU A 76 -0.15 -5.64 -2.54
C LEU A 76 -0.76 -6.87 -3.23
N ASP A 77 -1.68 -7.54 -2.54
CA ASP A 77 -2.52 -8.61 -3.11
C ASP A 77 -3.78 -8.01 -3.74
N ALA A 78 -3.63 -7.12 -4.73
CA ALA A 78 -4.76 -6.73 -5.57
C ALA A 78 -4.97 -7.80 -6.65
N ARG A 79 -5.35 -9.01 -6.25
CA ARG A 79 -5.76 -10.04 -7.22
C ARG A 79 -7.17 -9.76 -7.73
N THR A 80 -7.27 -9.61 -9.05
CA THR A 80 -8.52 -9.74 -9.82
C THR A 80 -9.20 -11.08 -9.58
#